data_AF-A0A4Q4YYD9-F1
#
_entry.id   AF-A0A4Q4YYD9-F1
#
_cell.length_a   1.000
_cell.length_b   1.000
_cell.length_c   1.000
_cell.angle_alpha   90.00
_cell.angle_beta   90.00
_cell.angle_gamma   90.00
#
_symmetry.space_group_name_H-M   'P 1'
#
loop_
_entity.id
_entity.type
_entity.pdbx_description
1 polymer ?
#
loop_
_entity_poly.entity_id
_entity_poly.type
_entity_poly.pdbx_seq_one_letter_code
_entity_poly.pdbx_strand_id
1 'polypeptide(L)'
;MLFLCPGRAPRRPLPRRIAIGSAVVILLSAFILFTPSLSGIDLPLVVKGIPSLLGTIYSDVTEHKGQPGPTAIDRVTNDMLGFPKVFIVGLPERSNKRDAIALTSALTGFHVEWVDGVNGERISNEAAPFGVYMERLWNTNLGSWRGHMTTVRRIVEENLQSAMIMEDDMDWDTRLKSQLLMIAQGARELFPAPRLHPPLPPYGWSWDLLWLGHCGEVFPDLLDENKGKPADDAGIRYMSRKFTISDDPTVPDLDKVTGLIDFRIELRHTWWVHVTGAPICTFAYALSNRGARKVLLDLSVDHLTGPFDNALAGLCRRAVSNYGTLDPDRTGDRGLDTKCISVTPPIFFHHKAKGSVNADSDIQTVAGGEIREHGTTENIVRSARGNLRNMIMGTEMESQYD
;
A
#
# COMPACT_ATOMS: atom_id res chain seq x y z
N MET A 1 3.62 70.08 37.28
CA MET A 1 2.48 70.93 36.88
C MET A 1 2.02 70.41 35.52
N LEU A 2 0.74 70.09 35.40
CA LEU A 2 0.09 69.49 34.21
C LEU A 2 0.48 70.20 32.91
N PHE A 3 0.63 69.45 31.81
CA PHE A 3 0.07 69.86 30.51
C PHE A 3 -0.37 68.64 29.68
N LEU A 4 -1.52 68.82 29.05
CA LEU A 4 -2.39 67.87 28.35
C LEU A 4 -1.82 67.35 27.02
N CYS A 5 -2.22 66.14 26.63
CA CYS A 5 -2.13 65.66 25.24
C CYS A 5 -3.50 65.12 24.79
N PRO A 6 -3.99 65.43 23.57
CA PRO A 6 -5.38 65.18 23.17
C PRO A 6 -5.58 63.78 22.57
N GLY A 7 -6.77 63.22 22.82
CA GLY A 7 -7.20 61.93 22.29
C GLY A 7 -7.52 61.93 20.79
N ARG A 8 -7.34 60.76 20.16
CA ARG A 8 -7.77 60.47 18.78
C ARG A 8 -8.60 59.18 18.73
N ALA A 9 -9.72 59.27 18.01
CA ALA A 9 -10.83 58.32 17.90
C ALA A 9 -10.49 56.96 17.26
N PRO A 10 -11.32 55.91 17.49
CA PRO A 10 -11.09 54.56 16.96
C PRO A 10 -11.44 54.46 15.46
N ARG A 11 -10.53 53.86 14.68
CA ARG A 11 -10.73 53.56 13.26
C ARG A 11 -11.53 52.26 13.10
N ARG A 12 -12.65 52.34 12.37
CA ARG A 12 -13.41 51.17 11.87
C ARG A 12 -12.60 50.46 10.77
N PRO A 13 -12.59 49.11 10.70
CA PRO A 13 -12.00 48.39 9.58
C PRO A 13 -12.92 48.40 8.36
N LEU A 14 -12.34 48.63 7.18
CA LEU A 14 -12.99 48.53 5.86
C LEU A 14 -13.25 47.06 5.47
N PRO A 15 -14.28 46.80 4.64
CA PRO A 15 -14.66 45.44 4.24
C PRO A 15 -13.65 44.86 3.23
N ARG A 16 -13.08 43.69 3.52
CA ARG A 16 -12.32 42.91 2.55
C ARG A 16 -13.29 42.24 1.57
N ARG A 17 -13.24 42.69 0.31
CA ARG A 17 -13.84 42.00 -0.83
C ARG A 17 -13.11 40.66 -1.04
N ILE A 18 -13.87 39.59 -1.14
CA ILE A 18 -13.40 38.25 -1.49
C ILE A 18 -13.08 38.27 -2.99
N ALA A 19 -11.81 38.11 -3.34
CA ALA A 19 -11.39 37.82 -4.71
C ALA A 19 -11.31 36.29 -4.86
N ILE A 20 -12.33 35.73 -5.50
CA ILE A 20 -12.34 34.34 -5.98
C ILE A 20 -11.61 34.33 -7.33
N GLY A 21 -10.64 33.44 -7.48
CA GLY A 21 -10.04 33.09 -8.77
C GLY A 21 -8.58 33.42 -8.91
N SER A 22 -7.69 32.49 -8.53
CA SER A 22 -6.28 32.42 -9.00
C SER A 22 -5.57 31.08 -8.68
N ALA A 23 -6.28 30.03 -8.27
CA ALA A 23 -5.63 28.76 -7.89
C ALA A 23 -5.64 27.66 -8.99
N VAL A 24 -6.35 27.85 -10.10
CA VAL A 24 -6.52 26.81 -11.14
C VAL A 24 -5.59 26.99 -12.35
N VAL A 25 -4.93 28.14 -12.49
CA VAL A 25 -4.12 28.44 -13.70
C VAL A 25 -2.65 28.03 -13.56
N ILE A 26 -2.13 27.82 -12.34
CA ILE A 26 -0.70 27.52 -12.15
C ILE A 26 -0.38 26.01 -12.29
N LEU A 27 -1.37 25.13 -12.16
CA LEU A 27 -1.18 23.67 -12.31
C LEU A 27 -1.19 23.19 -13.78
N LEU A 28 -1.72 23.97 -14.72
CA LEU A 28 -1.81 23.60 -16.14
C LEU A 28 -0.67 24.16 -17.01
N SER A 29 0.06 25.16 -16.54
CA SER A 29 1.16 25.79 -17.30
C SER A 29 2.50 25.06 -17.21
N ALA A 30 2.64 24.07 -16.32
CA ALA A 30 3.88 23.27 -16.21
C ALA A 30 3.92 22.07 -17.18
N PHE A 31 2.84 21.75 -17.88
CA PHE A 31 2.73 20.51 -18.67
C PHE A 31 2.79 20.70 -20.21
N ILE A 32 2.83 21.94 -20.72
CA ILE A 32 2.72 22.22 -22.17
C ILE A 32 4.06 22.63 -22.82
N LEU A 33 5.16 22.76 -22.07
CA LEU A 33 6.41 23.34 -22.60
C LEU A 33 7.51 22.36 -23.05
N PHE A 34 7.20 21.08 -23.32
CA PHE A 34 8.13 20.20 -24.04
C PHE A 34 7.37 19.21 -24.94
N THR A 35 6.99 19.66 -26.13
CA THR A 35 6.74 18.77 -27.27
C THR A 35 7.69 19.13 -28.41
N PRO A 36 8.35 18.13 -29.02
CA PRO A 36 8.65 18.23 -30.43
C PRO A 36 8.01 17.05 -31.20
N SER A 37 7.16 17.45 -32.15
CA SER A 37 6.87 16.85 -33.46
C SER A 37 7.10 15.34 -33.66
N LEU A 38 6.00 14.61 -33.87
CA LEU A 38 5.99 13.36 -34.62
C LEU A 38 6.47 13.58 -36.07
N SER A 39 7.41 12.75 -36.50
CA SER A 39 7.54 12.34 -37.90
C SER A 39 7.91 10.86 -37.91
N GLY A 40 7.15 10.07 -38.66
CA GLY A 40 7.15 8.61 -38.58
C GLY A 40 8.34 7.93 -39.24
N ILE A 41 8.37 6.60 -39.11
CA ILE A 41 8.82 5.60 -40.08
C ILE A 41 8.21 4.25 -39.64
N ASP A 42 7.46 3.63 -40.54
CA ASP A 42 7.08 2.21 -40.51
C ASP A 42 8.29 1.31 -40.79
N LEU A 43 8.38 0.14 -40.14
CA LEU A 43 8.52 -1.17 -40.82
C LEU A 43 8.52 -2.36 -39.81
N PRO A 44 8.13 -3.58 -40.26
CA PRO A 44 7.75 -4.70 -39.41
C PRO A 44 8.90 -5.68 -39.14
N LEU A 45 8.84 -6.43 -38.04
CA LEU A 45 9.70 -7.61 -37.85
C LEU A 45 8.87 -8.86 -37.51
N VAL A 46 8.74 -9.71 -38.52
CA VAL A 46 8.27 -11.10 -38.43
C VAL A 46 9.43 -11.97 -37.93
N VAL A 47 9.21 -12.76 -36.88
CA VAL A 47 10.13 -13.86 -36.51
C VAL A 47 9.34 -15.17 -36.46
N LYS A 48 9.64 -16.04 -37.42
CA LYS A 48 9.17 -17.43 -37.51
C LYS A 48 9.91 -18.29 -36.48
N GLY A 49 9.16 -19.14 -35.76
CA GLY A 49 9.69 -20.15 -34.85
C GLY A 49 10.30 -21.36 -35.56
N ILE A 50 11.14 -22.10 -34.83
CA ILE A 50 11.57 -23.47 -35.13
C ILE A 50 11.57 -24.27 -33.81
N PRO A 51 11.00 -25.49 -33.76
CA PRO A 51 10.85 -26.31 -32.56
C PRO A 51 11.89 -27.45 -32.45
N SER A 52 12.25 -27.86 -31.23
CA SER A 52 12.77 -29.19 -30.81
C SER A 52 13.20 -29.09 -29.33
N LEU A 53 13.14 -30.07 -28.42
CA LEU A 53 12.98 -31.52 -28.49
C LEU A 53 12.52 -31.99 -27.09
N LEU A 54 11.53 -32.89 -27.02
CA LEU A 54 11.16 -33.59 -25.78
C LEU A 54 12.24 -34.61 -25.40
N GLY A 55 12.68 -34.57 -24.14
CA GLY A 55 13.47 -35.63 -23.50
C GLY A 55 12.80 -36.07 -22.21
N THR A 56 12.08 -37.19 -22.26
CA THR A 56 11.41 -37.83 -21.12
C THR A 56 12.44 -38.60 -20.30
N ILE A 57 12.66 -38.22 -19.04
CA ILE A 57 13.38 -39.05 -18.06
C ILE A 57 12.34 -39.58 -17.07
N TYR A 58 12.10 -40.88 -17.14
CA TYR A 58 11.36 -41.66 -16.15
C TYR A 58 12.23 -41.80 -14.90
N SER A 59 11.70 -41.48 -13.73
CA SER A 59 12.28 -41.89 -12.45
C SER A 59 11.16 -42.42 -11.58
N ASP A 60 11.21 -43.74 -11.41
CA ASP A 60 10.38 -44.56 -10.55
C ASP A 60 10.67 -44.17 -9.09
N VAL A 61 9.69 -43.62 -8.38
CA VAL A 61 9.74 -43.40 -6.93
C VAL A 61 8.45 -43.93 -6.34
N THR A 62 8.64 -44.93 -5.51
CA THR A 62 7.66 -45.66 -4.72
C THR A 62 6.68 -44.75 -3.97
N GLU A 63 5.39 -45.03 -4.16
CA GLU A 63 4.26 -44.32 -3.58
C GLU A 63 4.13 -44.60 -2.08
N HIS A 64 4.60 -43.69 -1.23
CA HIS A 64 4.14 -43.60 0.16
C HIS A 64 2.91 -42.70 0.23
N LYS A 65 1.71 -43.30 0.23
CA LYS A 65 0.43 -42.63 0.53
C LYS A 65 0.37 -42.23 2.02
N GLY A 66 1.03 -41.13 2.37
CA GLY A 66 0.60 -40.25 3.45
C GLY A 66 -0.09 -39.05 2.81
N GLN A 67 -1.29 -38.66 3.27
CA GLN A 67 -1.86 -37.39 2.83
C GLN A 67 -0.85 -36.27 3.12
N PRO A 68 -0.44 -35.46 2.13
CA PRO A 68 0.47 -34.36 2.38
C PRO A 68 -0.26 -33.39 3.32
N GLY A 69 0.35 -33.10 4.47
CA GLY A 69 -0.11 -32.01 5.34
C GLY A 69 -0.16 -30.68 4.57
N PRO A 70 -0.80 -29.64 5.13
CA PRO A 70 -0.92 -28.34 4.47
C PRO A 70 0.44 -27.88 3.96
N THR A 71 0.49 -27.47 2.69
CA THR A 71 1.70 -26.89 2.14
C THR A 71 2.06 -25.64 2.94
N ALA A 72 3.33 -25.24 2.89
CA ALA A 72 3.79 -24.06 3.60
C ALA A 72 3.04 -22.77 3.19
N ILE A 73 2.43 -22.74 2.00
CA ILE A 73 1.61 -21.64 1.49
C ILE A 73 0.21 -21.65 2.11
N ASP A 74 -0.40 -22.83 2.30
CA ASP A 74 -1.75 -22.98 2.86
C ASP A 74 -1.88 -22.35 4.26
N ARG A 75 -0.77 -22.14 4.97
CA ARG A 75 -0.75 -21.40 6.23
C ARG A 75 -1.24 -19.94 6.12
N VAL A 76 -1.37 -19.34 4.93
CA VAL A 76 -2.08 -18.06 4.78
C VAL A 76 -3.55 -18.13 5.18
N THR A 77 -4.15 -19.33 5.20
CA THR A 77 -5.56 -19.50 5.56
C THR A 77 -5.77 -19.70 7.06
N ASN A 78 -4.71 -19.66 7.86
CA ASN A 78 -4.82 -19.71 9.32
C ASN A 78 -5.51 -18.44 9.87
N ASP A 79 -5.66 -18.39 11.18
CA ASP A 79 -6.25 -17.29 11.93
C ASP A 79 -5.33 -16.06 12.04
N MET A 80 -4.14 -16.10 11.46
CA MET A 80 -3.15 -15.00 11.46
C MET A 80 -2.70 -14.62 10.04
N LEU A 81 -3.45 -15.05 9.02
CA LEU A 81 -3.18 -14.77 7.61
C LEU A 81 -1.76 -15.18 7.14
N GLY A 82 -1.15 -16.16 7.80
CA GLY A 82 0.22 -16.61 7.52
C GLY A 82 1.33 -15.78 8.18
N PHE A 83 0.99 -14.83 9.04
CA PHE A 83 1.94 -14.01 9.81
C PHE A 83 2.00 -14.45 11.28
N PRO A 84 3.11 -14.17 11.99
CA PRO A 84 3.16 -14.24 13.45
C PRO A 84 2.15 -13.31 14.14
N LYS A 85 1.95 -12.11 13.59
CA LYS A 85 1.00 -11.09 14.09
C LYS A 85 0.38 -10.28 12.95
N VAL A 86 -0.87 -9.88 13.16
CA VAL A 86 -1.60 -8.93 12.35
C VAL A 86 -1.97 -7.75 13.23
N PHE A 87 -1.42 -6.58 12.97
CA PHE A 87 -1.62 -5.37 13.75
C PHE A 87 -2.64 -4.44 13.08
N ILE A 88 -3.43 -3.75 13.89
CA ILE A 88 -4.24 -2.61 13.48
C ILE A 88 -3.74 -1.37 14.21
N VAL A 89 -3.46 -0.31 13.46
CA VAL A 89 -3.09 1.00 13.99
C VAL A 89 -4.30 1.91 13.93
N GLY A 90 -4.71 2.45 15.08
CA GLY A 90 -5.84 3.36 15.16
C GLY A 90 -5.94 4.06 16.49
N LEU A 91 -6.57 5.22 16.51
CA LEU A 91 -6.72 6.01 17.74
C LEU A 91 -7.55 5.23 18.77
N PRO A 92 -7.17 5.23 20.05
CA PRO A 92 -7.91 4.51 21.10
C PRO A 92 -9.34 5.04 21.28
N GLU A 93 -9.60 6.30 20.95
CA GLU A 93 -10.91 6.93 21.05
C GLU A 93 -11.90 6.47 19.95
N ARG A 94 -11.42 5.82 18.87
CA ARG A 94 -12.26 5.34 17.76
C ARG A 94 -12.88 3.96 18.05
N SER A 95 -13.61 3.85 19.15
CA SER A 95 -14.25 2.58 19.57
C SER A 95 -15.16 1.99 18.48
N ASN A 96 -15.86 2.83 17.73
CA ASN A 96 -16.68 2.41 16.59
C ASN A 96 -15.89 1.65 15.50
N LYS A 97 -14.67 2.10 15.17
CA LYS A 97 -13.78 1.41 14.22
C LYS A 97 -13.25 0.11 14.83
N ARG A 98 -12.93 0.12 16.13
CA ARG A 98 -12.47 -1.06 16.87
C ARG A 98 -13.51 -2.18 16.89
N ASP A 99 -14.76 -1.86 17.20
CA ASP A 99 -15.86 -2.82 17.21
C ASP A 99 -16.11 -3.39 15.80
N ALA A 100 -16.08 -2.54 14.78
CA ALA A 100 -16.25 -2.98 13.40
C ALA A 100 -15.14 -3.95 12.95
N ILE A 101 -13.88 -3.65 13.23
CA ILE A 101 -12.75 -4.53 12.89
C ILE A 101 -12.78 -5.82 13.71
N ALA A 102 -13.14 -5.76 15.00
CA ALA A 102 -13.27 -6.94 15.84
C ALA A 102 -14.32 -7.91 15.28
N LEU A 103 -15.48 -7.38 14.88
CA LEU A 103 -16.54 -8.19 14.28
C LEU A 103 -16.15 -8.71 12.89
N THR A 104 -15.61 -7.85 12.02
CA THR A 104 -15.28 -8.21 10.63
C THR A 104 -14.17 -9.25 10.58
N SER A 105 -13.12 -9.10 11.39
CA SER A 105 -12.00 -10.07 11.44
C SER A 105 -12.45 -11.41 12.03
N ALA A 106 -13.27 -11.41 13.08
CA ALA A 106 -13.84 -12.64 13.65
C ALA A 106 -14.71 -13.41 12.63
N LEU A 107 -15.57 -12.72 11.87
CA LEU A 107 -16.44 -13.34 10.88
C LEU A 107 -15.69 -13.82 9.62
N THR A 108 -14.56 -13.18 9.29
CA THR A 108 -13.68 -13.60 8.19
C THR A 108 -12.54 -14.54 8.66
N GLY A 109 -12.54 -14.89 9.94
CA GLY A 109 -11.75 -15.98 10.52
C GLY A 109 -10.27 -15.64 10.73
N PHE A 110 -9.93 -14.42 11.14
CA PHE A 110 -8.59 -14.07 11.60
C PHE A 110 -8.58 -13.14 12.81
N HIS A 111 -7.47 -13.12 13.53
CA HIS A 111 -7.25 -12.32 14.72
C HIS A 111 -6.37 -11.12 14.43
N VAL A 112 -6.63 -10.04 15.16
CA VAL A 112 -5.88 -8.80 15.08
C VAL A 112 -5.43 -8.34 16.46
N GLU A 113 -4.31 -7.65 16.51
CA GLU A 113 -3.80 -7.00 17.71
C GLU A 113 -3.74 -5.48 17.51
N TRP A 114 -4.30 -4.73 18.46
CA TRP A 114 -4.32 -3.28 18.36
C TRP A 114 -3.00 -2.65 18.81
N VAL A 115 -2.56 -1.64 18.07
CA VAL A 115 -1.56 -0.68 18.51
C VAL A 115 -2.21 0.69 18.53
N ASP A 116 -2.19 1.32 19.70
CA ASP A 116 -2.81 2.63 19.87
C ASP A 116 -2.07 3.68 19.05
N GLY A 117 -2.82 4.37 18.20
CA GLY A 117 -2.37 5.57 17.51
C GLY A 117 -2.12 6.69 18.50
N VAL A 118 -1.33 7.68 18.06
CA VAL A 118 -0.97 8.83 18.90
C VAL A 118 -1.58 10.08 18.29
N ASN A 119 -2.26 10.89 19.12
CA ASN A 119 -2.63 12.24 18.68
C ASN A 119 -1.35 13.06 18.51
N GLY A 120 -1.08 13.54 17.30
CA GLY A 120 0.16 14.25 17.00
C GLY A 120 0.37 15.55 17.77
N GLU A 121 -0.69 16.19 18.28
CA GLU A 121 -0.56 17.34 19.19
C GLU A 121 0.11 17.00 20.53
N ARG A 122 0.12 15.71 20.89
CA ARG A 122 0.75 15.21 22.13
C ARG A 122 2.19 14.73 21.91
N ILE A 123 2.70 14.76 20.68
CA ILE A 123 4.06 14.34 20.37
C ILE A 123 5.00 15.51 20.66
N SER A 124 6.01 15.28 21.51
CA SER A 124 7.00 16.32 21.80
C SER A 124 8.04 16.43 20.68
N ASN A 125 8.61 17.62 20.50
CA ASN A 125 9.60 17.89 19.47
C ASN A 125 10.86 17.01 19.61
N GLU A 126 11.17 16.58 20.83
CA GLU A 126 12.28 15.67 21.14
C GLU A 126 12.09 14.26 20.58
N ALA A 127 10.86 13.89 20.21
CA ALA A 127 10.58 12.61 19.56
C ALA A 127 10.88 12.62 18.05
N ALA A 128 11.21 13.77 17.47
CA ALA A 128 11.47 13.91 16.05
C ALA A 128 12.82 13.28 15.66
N PRO A 129 12.91 12.56 14.53
CA PRO A 129 14.19 12.19 13.96
C PRO A 129 15.04 13.42 13.65
N PHE A 130 16.36 13.24 13.62
CA PHE A 130 17.29 14.33 13.32
C PHE A 130 16.98 14.97 11.97
N GLY A 131 17.03 16.30 11.88
CA GLY A 131 16.78 17.04 10.63
C GLY A 131 15.30 17.20 10.24
N VAL A 132 14.36 16.62 11.01
CA VAL A 132 12.92 16.78 10.78
C VAL A 132 12.38 17.96 11.58
N TYR A 133 11.85 18.95 10.87
CA TYR A 133 11.11 20.05 11.50
C TYR A 133 9.64 19.63 11.64
N MET A 134 9.22 19.27 12.86
CA MET A 134 7.85 18.83 13.13
C MET A 134 6.79 19.83 12.67
N GLU A 135 7.05 21.14 12.73
CA GLU A 135 6.14 22.19 12.24
C GLU A 135 5.79 22.06 10.75
N ARG A 136 6.62 21.36 9.96
CA ARG A 136 6.38 21.08 8.54
C ARG A 136 5.55 19.83 8.29
N LEU A 137 5.41 18.96 9.29
CA LEU A 137 4.56 17.78 9.25
C LEU A 137 3.29 18.10 10.05
N TRP A 138 2.14 18.18 9.38
CA TRP A 138 0.87 18.39 10.09
C TRP A 138 0.71 17.39 11.24
N ASN A 139 0.07 17.84 12.35
CA ASN A 139 -0.09 17.03 13.56
C ASN A 139 -0.68 15.63 13.25
N THR A 140 -1.64 15.56 12.33
CA THR A 140 -2.23 14.30 11.86
C THR A 140 -1.19 13.34 11.25
N ASN A 141 -0.28 13.85 10.43
CA ASN A 141 0.80 13.05 9.82
C ASN A 141 1.83 12.58 10.86
N LEU A 142 2.14 13.42 11.87
CA LEU A 142 3.00 13.03 12.99
C LEU A 142 2.39 11.90 13.82
N GLY A 143 1.09 11.99 14.09
CA GLY A 143 0.34 10.96 14.81
C GLY A 143 0.33 9.62 14.08
N SER A 144 0.04 9.65 12.77
CA SER A 144 0.12 8.48 11.88
C SER A 144 1.53 7.87 11.91
N TRP A 145 2.56 8.66 11.59
CA TRP A 145 3.95 8.22 11.64
C TRP A 145 4.28 7.54 12.97
N ARG A 146 3.94 8.17 14.09
CA ARG A 146 4.29 7.63 15.41
C ARG A 146 3.58 6.30 15.69
N GLY A 147 2.30 6.18 15.34
CA GLY A 147 1.53 4.94 15.49
C GLY A 147 2.14 3.78 14.67
N HIS A 148 2.44 4.04 13.39
CA HIS A 148 3.08 3.05 12.54
C HIS A 148 4.49 2.70 13.06
N MET A 149 5.33 3.67 13.38
CA MET A 149 6.69 3.41 13.86
C MET A 149 6.73 2.69 15.22
N THR A 150 5.71 2.87 16.08
CA THR A 150 5.56 2.06 17.30
C THR A 150 5.31 0.60 16.93
N THR A 151 4.42 0.34 15.96
CA THR A 151 4.15 -1.02 15.46
C THR A 151 5.38 -1.65 14.81
N VAL A 152 6.11 -0.90 13.98
CA VAL A 152 7.36 -1.36 13.36
C VAL A 152 8.40 -1.72 14.43
N ARG A 153 8.52 -0.91 15.49
CA ARG A 153 9.42 -1.19 16.61
C ARG A 153 9.08 -2.52 17.30
N ARG A 154 7.80 -2.81 17.51
CA ARG A 154 7.35 -4.08 18.11
C ARG A 154 7.78 -5.30 17.32
N ILE A 155 7.77 -5.25 15.98
CA ILE A 155 8.25 -6.37 15.14
C ILE A 155 9.70 -6.72 15.49
N VAL A 156 10.53 -5.72 15.77
CA VAL A 156 11.95 -5.91 16.12
C VAL A 156 12.11 -6.32 17.57
N GLU A 157 11.45 -5.63 18.51
CA GLU A 157 11.55 -5.89 19.97
C GLU A 157 11.04 -7.29 20.34
N GLU A 158 9.95 -7.74 19.72
CA GLU A 158 9.38 -9.07 19.92
C GLU A 158 10.03 -10.15 19.04
N ASN A 159 11.02 -9.76 18.21
CA ASN A 159 11.71 -10.64 17.28
C ASN A 159 10.76 -11.44 16.36
N LEU A 160 9.67 -10.79 15.90
CA LEU A 160 8.70 -11.41 15.00
C LEU A 160 9.33 -11.60 13.63
N GLN A 161 9.19 -12.79 13.05
CA GLN A 161 9.69 -13.08 11.71
C GLN A 161 9.15 -12.11 10.64
N SER A 162 7.86 -11.77 10.76
CA SER A 162 7.16 -10.76 9.97
C SER A 162 5.90 -10.35 10.73
N ALA A 163 5.27 -9.27 10.31
CA ALA A 163 3.91 -8.94 10.73
C ALA A 163 3.20 -8.16 9.62
N MET A 164 1.88 -8.34 9.57
CA MET A 164 0.99 -7.48 8.79
C MET A 164 0.54 -6.29 9.65
N ILE A 165 0.39 -5.13 9.05
CA ILE A 165 -0.04 -3.88 9.67
C ILE A 165 -1.13 -3.28 8.78
N MET A 166 -2.26 -2.89 9.38
CA MET A 166 -3.35 -2.22 8.68
C MET A 166 -3.81 -0.99 9.44
N GLU A 167 -4.44 -0.07 8.72
CA GLU A 167 -5.15 1.08 9.29
C GLU A 167 -6.54 0.65 9.84
N ASP A 168 -7.18 1.49 10.65
CA ASP A 168 -8.39 1.13 11.41
C ASP A 168 -9.71 1.26 10.64
N ASP A 169 -9.68 1.78 9.41
CA ASP A 169 -10.82 1.91 8.49
C ASP A 169 -10.73 0.97 7.28
N MET A 170 -9.98 -0.11 7.42
CA MET A 170 -9.80 -1.09 6.35
C MET A 170 -10.97 -2.05 6.17
N ASP A 171 -11.11 -2.54 4.95
CA ASP A 171 -12.00 -3.62 4.55
C ASP A 171 -11.38 -4.45 3.42
N TRP A 172 -11.93 -5.63 3.20
CA TRP A 172 -11.42 -6.67 2.32
C TRP A 172 -12.56 -7.50 1.74
N ASP A 173 -12.28 -8.31 0.73
CA ASP A 173 -13.28 -9.24 0.20
C ASP A 173 -13.51 -10.39 1.20
N THR A 174 -14.75 -10.84 1.38
CA THR A 174 -15.09 -12.04 2.18
C THR A 174 -14.26 -13.29 1.81
N ARG A 175 -13.68 -13.31 0.59
CA ARG A 175 -12.82 -14.38 0.07
C ARG A 175 -11.31 -14.15 0.33
N LEU A 176 -10.94 -13.21 1.20
CA LEU A 176 -9.55 -12.78 1.51
C LEU A 176 -8.51 -13.91 1.51
N LYS A 177 -8.76 -15.01 2.21
CA LYS A 177 -7.80 -16.12 2.35
C LYS A 177 -7.44 -16.79 1.02
N SER A 178 -8.37 -16.83 0.07
CA SER A 178 -8.11 -17.34 -1.29
C SER A 178 -7.20 -16.40 -2.07
N GLN A 179 -7.41 -15.07 -1.92
CA GLN A 179 -6.58 -14.05 -2.55
C GLN A 179 -5.14 -14.11 -2.01
N LEU A 180 -4.99 -14.27 -0.69
CA LEU A 180 -3.68 -14.38 -0.03
C LEU A 180 -2.89 -15.63 -0.47
N LEU A 181 -3.56 -16.72 -0.86
CA LEU A 181 -2.90 -17.92 -1.38
C LEU A 181 -2.12 -17.60 -2.66
N MET A 182 -2.77 -16.92 -3.60
CA MET A 182 -2.17 -16.52 -4.87
C MET A 182 -1.11 -15.44 -4.66
N ILE A 183 -1.33 -14.51 -3.74
CA ILE A 183 -0.34 -13.47 -3.39
C ILE A 183 0.93 -14.09 -2.79
N ALA A 184 0.79 -15.06 -1.90
CA ALA A 184 1.92 -15.77 -1.31
C ALA A 184 2.74 -16.55 -2.34
N GLN A 185 2.08 -17.14 -3.36
CA GLN A 185 2.76 -17.74 -4.50
C GLN A 185 3.55 -16.69 -5.29
N GLY A 186 2.91 -15.59 -5.68
CA GLY A 186 3.58 -14.51 -6.42
C GLY A 186 4.76 -13.91 -5.67
N ALA A 187 4.65 -13.69 -4.37
CA ALA A 187 5.75 -13.19 -3.54
C ALA A 187 6.97 -14.13 -3.55
N ARG A 188 6.74 -15.46 -3.52
CA ARG A 188 7.80 -16.47 -3.59
C ARG A 188 8.47 -16.52 -4.96
N GLU A 189 7.71 -16.33 -6.04
CA GLU A 189 8.24 -16.31 -7.40
C GLU A 189 9.04 -15.03 -7.69
N LEU A 190 8.58 -13.88 -7.18
CA LEU A 190 9.31 -12.62 -7.30
C LEU A 190 10.60 -12.59 -6.48
N PHE A 191 10.65 -13.24 -5.32
CA PHE A 191 11.90 -13.31 -4.56
C PHE A 191 12.13 -14.74 -4.06
N PRO A 192 12.65 -15.63 -4.92
CA PRO A 192 12.93 -17.00 -4.52
C PRO A 192 13.95 -17.02 -3.38
N ALA A 193 13.77 -17.94 -2.43
CA ALA A 193 14.71 -18.12 -1.34
C ALA A 193 16.02 -18.73 -1.91
N PRO A 194 17.21 -18.18 -1.56
CA PRO A 194 18.49 -18.75 -2.03
C PRO A 194 18.73 -20.18 -1.53
N ARG A 195 18.11 -20.54 -0.40
CA ARG A 195 18.16 -21.88 0.20
C ARG A 195 16.78 -22.26 0.73
N LEU A 196 16.31 -23.45 0.39
CA LEU A 196 15.11 -24.05 0.98
C LEU A 196 15.48 -24.56 2.38
N HIS A 197 15.28 -23.73 3.41
CA HIS A 197 15.22 -24.22 4.79
C HIS A 197 13.75 -24.31 5.20
N PRO A 198 13.17 -25.52 5.22
CA PRO A 198 11.81 -25.71 5.71
C PRO A 198 11.72 -25.44 7.22
N PRO A 199 10.56 -24.98 7.70
CA PRO A 199 9.37 -24.61 6.93
C PRO A 199 9.47 -23.17 6.39
N LEU A 200 9.28 -22.98 5.08
CA LEU A 200 9.25 -21.65 4.47
C LEU A 200 8.01 -20.87 4.92
N PRO A 201 8.12 -19.59 5.34
CA PRO A 201 6.96 -18.72 5.56
C PRO A 201 6.06 -18.67 4.33
N PRO A 202 4.75 -18.46 4.49
CA PRO A 202 3.82 -18.53 3.36
C PRO A 202 4.22 -17.57 2.24
N TYR A 203 4.56 -16.34 2.58
CA TYR A 203 5.00 -15.29 1.64
C TYR A 203 6.49 -15.36 1.25
N GLY A 204 7.25 -16.36 1.72
CA GLY A 204 8.70 -16.45 1.51
C GLY A 204 9.54 -15.56 2.44
N TRP A 205 10.86 -15.63 2.28
CA TRP A 205 11.85 -14.99 3.18
C TRP A 205 12.52 -13.73 2.61
N SER A 206 12.46 -13.57 1.30
CA SER A 206 13.42 -12.73 0.59
C SER A 206 12.95 -11.27 0.46
N TRP A 207 11.70 -10.97 0.77
CA TRP A 207 11.12 -9.63 0.74
C TRP A 207 11.33 -8.87 2.06
N ASP A 208 11.28 -7.54 1.99
CA ASP A 208 11.36 -6.62 3.14
C ASP A 208 10.00 -6.02 3.46
N LEU A 209 9.29 -5.58 2.42
CA LEU A 209 7.98 -4.97 2.50
C LEU A 209 7.03 -5.61 1.48
N LEU A 210 5.81 -5.91 1.90
CA LEU A 210 4.73 -6.39 1.03
C LEU A 210 3.52 -5.48 1.19
N TRP A 211 3.20 -4.69 0.16
CA TRP A 211 2.02 -3.84 0.12
C TRP A 211 0.80 -4.67 -0.29
N LEU A 212 -0.28 -4.62 0.49
CA LEU A 212 -1.53 -5.36 0.25
C LEU A 212 -2.72 -4.42 0.04
N GLY A 213 -2.62 -3.18 0.53
CA GLY A 213 -3.61 -2.12 0.34
C GLY A 213 -2.94 -0.77 0.13
N HIS A 214 -3.31 -0.08 -0.94
CA HIS A 214 -2.83 1.25 -1.29
C HIS A 214 -3.87 1.99 -2.14
N CYS A 215 -3.73 3.31 -2.26
CA CYS A 215 -4.59 4.15 -3.12
C CYS A 215 -4.26 3.99 -4.61
N GLY A 216 -3.02 3.61 -4.93
CA GLY A 216 -2.56 3.41 -6.30
C GLY A 216 -1.05 3.45 -6.45
N GLU A 217 -0.58 2.84 -7.53
CA GLU A 217 0.80 2.98 -7.99
C GLU A 217 0.89 2.77 -9.50
N VAL A 218 1.94 3.31 -10.11
CA VAL A 218 2.31 3.00 -11.49
C VAL A 218 3.38 1.92 -11.44
N PHE A 219 3.30 0.93 -12.34
CA PHE A 219 4.34 -0.08 -12.42
C PHE A 219 5.71 0.57 -12.67
N PRO A 220 6.75 0.17 -11.93
CA PRO A 220 8.02 0.90 -11.93
C PRO A 220 8.67 0.97 -13.32
N ASP A 221 8.48 -0.05 -14.17
CA ASP A 221 8.97 -0.10 -15.54
C ASP A 221 8.32 0.93 -16.48
N LEU A 222 7.11 1.42 -16.13
CA LEU A 222 6.34 2.36 -16.94
C LEU A 222 6.51 3.84 -16.52
N LEU A 223 7.29 4.09 -15.47
CA LEU A 223 7.54 5.44 -14.99
C LEU A 223 8.36 6.26 -15.99
N ASP A 224 8.16 7.59 -15.98
CA ASP A 224 8.71 8.49 -17.00
C ASP A 224 10.24 8.45 -17.06
N GLU A 225 10.92 8.35 -15.92
CA GLU A 225 12.40 8.23 -15.88
C GLU A 225 12.95 6.91 -16.43
N ASN A 226 12.07 5.92 -16.67
CA ASN A 226 12.42 4.63 -17.25
C ASN A 226 12.04 4.53 -18.74
N LYS A 227 11.30 5.50 -19.28
CA LYS A 227 10.98 5.54 -20.70
C LYS A 227 12.25 5.66 -21.54
N GLY A 228 12.34 4.82 -22.58
CA GLY A 228 13.47 4.79 -23.50
C GLY A 228 14.70 4.02 -23.02
N LYS A 229 14.70 3.47 -21.79
CA LYS A 229 15.74 2.53 -21.37
C LYS A 229 15.63 1.21 -22.17
N PRO A 230 16.75 0.55 -22.51
CA PRO A 230 16.74 -0.73 -23.21
C PRO A 230 16.01 -1.82 -22.42
N ALA A 231 15.33 -2.74 -23.11
CA ALA A 231 14.61 -3.84 -22.46
C ALA A 231 15.53 -4.84 -21.74
N ASP A 232 16.81 -4.90 -22.11
CA ASP A 232 17.84 -5.72 -21.48
C ASP A 232 18.56 -5.04 -20.30
N ASP A 233 18.25 -3.77 -20.02
CA ASP A 233 18.71 -3.06 -18.83
C ASP A 233 18.34 -3.85 -17.56
N ALA A 234 19.31 -4.02 -16.67
CA ALA A 234 19.14 -4.84 -15.47
C ALA A 234 18.05 -4.29 -14.53
N GLY A 235 17.91 -2.97 -14.44
CA GLY A 235 16.86 -2.29 -13.70
C GLY A 235 15.49 -2.52 -14.34
N ILE A 236 15.37 -2.33 -15.67
CA ILE A 236 14.12 -2.58 -16.41
C ILE A 236 13.68 -4.04 -16.25
N ARG A 237 14.59 -5.00 -16.42
CA ARG A 237 14.30 -6.43 -16.23
C ARG A 237 13.86 -6.75 -14.81
N TYR A 238 14.39 -6.07 -13.81
CA TYR A 238 13.99 -6.23 -12.41
C TYR A 238 12.60 -5.65 -12.15
N MET A 239 12.34 -4.42 -12.63
CA MET A 239 11.08 -3.70 -12.45
C MET A 239 9.91 -4.36 -13.18
N SER A 240 10.16 -4.98 -14.34
CA SER A 240 9.13 -5.61 -15.16
C SER A 240 8.61 -6.95 -14.60
N ARG A 241 9.14 -7.43 -13.48
CA ARG A 241 8.78 -8.73 -12.90
C ARG A 241 7.41 -8.66 -12.25
N LYS A 242 6.49 -9.45 -12.80
CA LYS A 242 5.09 -9.51 -12.40
C LYS A 242 4.67 -10.98 -12.35
N PHE A 243 4.02 -11.39 -11.27
CA PHE A 243 3.26 -12.62 -11.20
C PHE A 243 1.79 -12.26 -11.49
N THR A 244 1.26 -12.80 -12.58
CA THR A 244 -0.08 -12.45 -13.08
C THR A 244 -1.07 -13.52 -12.69
N ILE A 245 -2.20 -13.11 -12.10
CA ILE A 245 -3.32 -13.96 -11.74
C ILE A 245 -4.48 -13.50 -12.60
N SER A 246 -4.96 -14.35 -13.50
CA SER A 246 -6.03 -14.01 -14.46
C SER A 246 -7.34 -14.71 -14.09
N ASP A 247 -8.44 -14.16 -14.60
CA ASP A 247 -9.80 -14.68 -14.43
C ASP A 247 -10.23 -14.85 -12.96
N ASP A 248 -9.77 -13.96 -12.07
CA ASP A 248 -10.13 -13.99 -10.65
C ASP A 248 -11.45 -13.22 -10.40
N PRO A 249 -12.53 -13.90 -9.96
CA PRO A 249 -13.85 -13.28 -9.75
C PRO A 249 -13.93 -12.37 -8.52
N THR A 250 -12.81 -12.16 -7.82
CA THR A 250 -12.71 -11.20 -6.72
C THR A 250 -12.12 -9.86 -7.17
N VAL A 251 -11.66 -9.77 -8.42
CA VAL A 251 -11.37 -8.49 -9.07
C VAL A 251 -12.67 -7.93 -9.67
N PRO A 252 -13.00 -6.64 -9.49
CA PRO A 252 -14.14 -6.03 -10.16
C PRO A 252 -13.98 -5.96 -11.69
N ASP A 253 -15.09 -5.76 -12.40
CA ASP A 253 -15.04 -5.38 -13.81
C ASP A 253 -14.32 -4.05 -14.02
N LEU A 254 -13.69 -3.87 -15.18
CA LEU A 254 -12.83 -2.71 -15.48
C LEU A 254 -13.53 -1.36 -15.34
N ASP A 255 -14.85 -1.29 -15.55
CA ASP A 255 -15.64 -0.06 -15.37
C ASP A 255 -15.95 0.26 -13.90
N LYS A 256 -15.73 -0.70 -13.00
CA LYS A 256 -15.92 -0.56 -11.55
C LYS A 256 -14.63 -0.33 -10.78
N VAL A 257 -13.48 -0.61 -11.40
CA VAL A 257 -12.17 -0.37 -10.79
C VAL A 257 -11.88 1.13 -10.74
N THR A 258 -11.64 1.66 -9.54
CA THR A 258 -11.35 3.07 -9.28
C THR A 258 -10.04 3.22 -8.51
N GLY A 259 -9.40 4.38 -8.57
CA GLY A 259 -8.17 4.59 -7.81
C GLY A 259 -7.60 5.98 -8.01
N LEU A 260 -6.66 6.35 -7.16
CA LEU A 260 -5.86 7.55 -7.36
C LEU A 260 -5.01 7.41 -8.64
N ILE A 261 -4.60 6.18 -8.93
CA ILE A 261 -3.98 5.77 -10.18
C ILE A 261 -4.97 4.88 -10.91
N ASP A 262 -5.04 5.05 -12.24
CA ASP A 262 -5.88 4.20 -13.08
C ASP A 262 -5.32 2.78 -13.10
N PHE A 263 -5.97 1.90 -12.35
CA PHE A 263 -5.66 0.47 -12.34
C PHE A 263 -6.24 -0.26 -13.55
N ARG A 264 -7.04 0.41 -14.39
CA ARG A 264 -7.60 -0.20 -15.59
C ARG A 264 -6.47 -0.45 -16.55
N ILE A 265 -6.18 -1.72 -16.66
CA ILE A 265 -5.15 -2.27 -17.49
C ILE A 265 -5.94 -3.23 -18.38
N GLU A 266 -5.55 -3.40 -19.66
CA GLU A 266 -6.42 -3.98 -20.71
C GLU A 266 -6.83 -5.46 -20.48
N LEU A 267 -6.61 -6.01 -19.29
CA LEU A 267 -6.95 -7.37 -18.88
C LEU A 267 -8.03 -7.33 -17.79
N ARG A 268 -9.21 -7.86 -18.09
CA ARG A 268 -10.30 -8.06 -17.13
C ARG A 268 -9.89 -9.08 -16.06
N HIS A 269 -10.48 -8.93 -14.87
CA HIS A 269 -10.35 -9.89 -13.77
C HIS A 269 -8.91 -10.35 -13.48
N THR A 270 -7.95 -9.43 -13.57
CA THR A 270 -6.54 -9.77 -13.44
C THR A 270 -5.89 -8.99 -12.31
N TRP A 271 -5.01 -9.66 -11.56
CA TRP A 271 -4.13 -9.08 -10.56
C TRP A 271 -2.67 -9.29 -10.90
N TRP A 272 -1.83 -8.42 -10.34
CA TRP A 272 -0.39 -8.55 -10.34
C TRP A 272 0.14 -8.52 -8.93
N VAL A 273 0.98 -9.50 -8.60
CA VAL A 273 1.97 -9.35 -7.54
C VAL A 273 3.25 -8.91 -8.24
N HIS A 274 3.83 -7.77 -7.86
CA HIS A 274 4.94 -7.18 -8.62
C HIS A 274 5.93 -6.41 -7.76
N VAL A 275 7.11 -6.15 -8.33
CA VAL A 275 8.04 -5.17 -7.75
C VAL A 275 7.36 -3.81 -7.76
N THR A 276 7.36 -3.12 -6.63
CA THR A 276 6.68 -1.83 -6.50
C THR A 276 7.53 -0.65 -6.96
N GLY A 277 6.87 0.38 -7.49
CA GLY A 277 7.49 1.65 -7.86
C GLY A 277 7.50 2.68 -6.74
N ALA A 278 6.37 2.85 -6.05
CA ALA A 278 6.14 3.74 -4.90
C ALA A 278 4.62 3.85 -4.68
N PRO A 279 3.97 2.97 -3.89
CA PRO A 279 2.54 3.03 -3.68
C PRO A 279 2.17 4.19 -2.78
N ILE A 280 1.02 4.80 -3.04
CA ILE A 280 0.46 5.87 -2.21
C ILE A 280 -0.51 5.26 -1.21
N CYS A 281 -0.56 5.76 0.03
CA CYS A 281 -1.35 5.23 1.16
C CYS A 281 -0.86 3.88 1.71
N THR A 282 -1.03 3.66 3.02
CA THR A 282 -0.57 2.47 3.76
C THR A 282 -1.71 1.65 4.37
N PHE A 283 -2.86 1.61 3.69
CA PHE A 283 -4.06 0.85 4.05
C PHE A 283 -3.75 -0.52 4.66
N ALA A 284 -2.94 -1.33 3.96
CA ALA A 284 -2.38 -2.56 4.51
C ALA A 284 -1.00 -2.86 3.93
N TYR A 285 -0.05 -3.20 4.80
CA TYR A 285 1.27 -3.65 4.39
C TYR A 285 1.84 -4.64 5.42
N ALA A 286 2.79 -5.45 4.99
CA ALA A 286 3.53 -6.33 5.88
C ALA A 286 5.02 -6.00 5.82
N LEU A 287 5.69 -6.25 6.93
CA LEU A 287 7.15 -6.12 7.04
C LEU A 287 7.73 -7.45 7.51
N SER A 288 8.80 -7.89 6.85
CA SER A 288 9.68 -8.89 7.43
C SER A 288 10.47 -8.26 8.58
N ASN A 289 11.01 -9.08 9.48
CA ASN A 289 11.86 -8.58 10.57
C ASN A 289 13.04 -7.74 10.06
N ARG A 290 13.61 -8.14 8.91
CA ARG A 290 14.67 -7.40 8.22
C ARG A 290 14.14 -6.07 7.67
N GLY A 291 12.98 -6.09 7.01
CA GLY A 291 12.32 -4.88 6.53
C GLY A 291 11.99 -3.89 7.66
N ALA A 292 11.49 -4.37 8.79
CA ALA A 292 11.19 -3.53 9.95
C ALA A 292 12.42 -2.78 10.48
N ARG A 293 13.60 -3.43 10.52
CA ARG A 293 14.86 -2.75 10.89
C ARG A 293 15.25 -1.67 9.88
N LYS A 294 15.08 -1.92 8.58
CA LYS A 294 15.34 -0.93 7.52
C LYS A 294 14.40 0.27 7.65
N VAL A 295 13.11 0.02 7.87
CA VAL A 295 12.10 1.07 8.08
C VAL A 295 12.38 1.87 9.35
N LEU A 296 12.83 1.25 10.45
CA LEU A 296 13.24 1.99 11.66
C LEU A 296 14.42 2.92 11.39
N LEU A 297 15.45 2.42 10.71
CA LEU A 297 16.62 3.23 10.35
C LEU A 297 16.20 4.40 9.46
N ASP A 298 15.48 4.13 8.37
CA ASP A 298 15.13 5.13 7.38
C ASP A 298 14.09 6.13 7.92
N LEU A 299 12.98 5.67 8.48
CA LEU A 299 11.85 6.55 8.83
C LEU A 299 11.88 7.06 10.28
N SER A 300 12.79 6.58 11.14
CA SER A 300 12.86 7.05 12.55
C SER A 300 14.24 7.53 12.98
N VAL A 301 15.31 7.20 12.26
CA VAL A 301 16.68 7.62 12.64
C VAL A 301 17.24 8.65 11.66
N ASP A 302 17.02 8.46 10.36
CA ASP A 302 17.84 9.15 9.34
C ASP A 302 17.03 10.00 8.33
N HIS A 303 15.95 9.45 7.75
CA HIS A 303 15.33 9.92 6.49
C HIS A 303 13.78 10.01 6.53
N LEU A 304 13.19 10.57 7.59
CA LEU A 304 11.74 10.86 7.56
C LEU A 304 11.42 12.05 6.64
N THR A 305 10.95 11.75 5.44
CA THR A 305 10.67 12.73 4.39
C THR A 305 9.17 12.79 4.09
N GLY A 306 8.44 13.56 4.90
CA GLY A 306 7.00 13.78 4.71
C GLY A 306 6.11 12.81 5.51
N PRO A 307 4.83 12.67 5.12
CA PRO A 307 3.91 11.70 5.70
C PRO A 307 4.45 10.26 5.63
N PHE A 308 4.01 9.40 6.56
CA PHE A 308 4.55 8.04 6.72
C PHE A 308 4.48 7.20 5.44
N ASP A 309 3.32 7.22 4.76
CA ASP A 309 3.09 6.49 3.52
C ASP A 309 4.04 6.93 2.41
N ASN A 310 4.20 8.25 2.22
CA ASN A 310 5.13 8.82 1.24
C ASN A 310 6.60 8.50 1.58
N ALA A 311 6.98 8.56 2.86
CA ALA A 311 8.33 8.21 3.28
C ALA A 311 8.64 6.72 3.04
N LEU A 312 7.66 5.84 3.33
CA LEU A 312 7.76 4.40 3.10
C LEU A 312 7.83 4.07 1.60
N ALA A 313 7.02 4.73 0.79
CA ALA A 313 7.07 4.64 -0.67
C ALA A 313 8.42 5.14 -1.21
N GLY A 314 8.94 6.22 -0.64
CA GLY A 314 10.25 6.79 -0.95
C GLY A 314 11.39 5.80 -0.70
N LEU A 315 11.36 5.08 0.43
CA LEU A 315 12.35 4.02 0.72
C LEU A 315 12.37 2.96 -0.39
N CYS A 316 11.19 2.48 -0.80
CA CYS A 316 11.08 1.52 -1.91
C CYS A 316 11.50 2.13 -3.25
N ARG A 317 11.15 3.40 -3.51
CA ARG A 317 11.50 4.12 -4.74
C ARG A 317 13.00 4.20 -4.95
N ARG A 318 13.74 4.57 -3.89
CA ARG A 318 15.20 4.69 -3.91
C ARG A 318 15.89 3.34 -4.14
N ALA A 319 15.33 2.26 -3.57
CA ALA A 319 15.84 0.91 -3.82
C ALA A 319 15.61 0.42 -5.24
N VAL A 320 14.40 0.60 -5.79
CA VAL A 320 14.08 0.10 -7.13
C VAL A 320 14.77 0.91 -8.23
N SER A 321 14.87 2.23 -8.08
CA SER A 321 15.43 3.12 -9.11
C SER A 321 16.94 2.93 -9.32
N ASN A 322 17.65 2.51 -8.27
CA ASN A 322 19.09 2.30 -8.28
C ASN A 322 19.50 0.83 -8.50
N TYR A 323 18.53 -0.07 -8.71
CA TYR A 323 18.82 -1.48 -8.96
C TYR A 323 19.66 -1.67 -10.23
N GLY A 324 20.70 -2.50 -10.15
CA GLY A 324 21.58 -2.79 -11.27
C GLY A 324 22.63 -1.72 -11.57
N THR A 325 22.59 -0.56 -10.91
CA THR A 325 23.67 0.44 -11.00
C THR A 325 24.87 -0.06 -10.19
N LEU A 326 26.00 -0.28 -10.88
CA LEU A 326 27.25 -0.79 -10.30
C LEU A 326 28.23 0.33 -9.93
N ASP A 327 28.09 1.50 -10.55
CA ASP A 327 28.96 2.65 -10.34
C ASP A 327 28.57 3.38 -9.04
N PRO A 328 29.40 3.35 -7.98
CA PRO A 328 29.08 3.96 -6.70
C PRO A 328 28.80 5.47 -6.81
N ASP A 329 29.49 6.17 -7.71
CA ASP A 329 29.36 7.62 -7.88
C ASP A 329 28.01 8.00 -8.52
N ARG A 330 27.39 7.05 -9.24
CA ARG A 330 26.08 7.22 -9.89
C ARG A 330 24.92 6.60 -9.13
N THR A 331 25.20 5.70 -8.20
CA THR A 331 24.17 4.88 -7.55
C THR A 331 23.35 5.66 -6.51
N GLY A 332 23.90 6.74 -5.94
CA GLY A 332 23.21 7.55 -4.93
C GLY A 332 22.71 6.72 -3.73
N ASP A 333 21.61 7.13 -3.11
CA ASP A 333 20.96 6.37 -2.04
C ASP A 333 20.16 5.17 -2.60
N ARG A 334 20.54 3.96 -2.20
CA ARG A 334 19.91 2.68 -2.61
C ARG A 334 18.70 2.30 -1.77
N GLY A 335 18.19 3.17 -0.90
CA GLY A 335 17.05 2.87 -0.03
C GLY A 335 17.27 1.57 0.76
N LEU A 336 18.48 1.38 1.29
CA LEU A 336 18.91 0.18 2.05
C LEU A 336 18.72 -1.14 1.29
N ASP A 337 18.74 -1.10 -0.06
CA ASP A 337 18.43 -2.25 -0.94
C ASP A 337 17.11 -2.94 -0.53
N THR A 338 16.10 -2.15 -0.15
CA THR A 338 14.82 -2.66 0.34
C THR A 338 14.05 -3.37 -0.77
N LYS A 339 13.70 -4.64 -0.54
CA LYS A 339 12.94 -5.46 -1.48
C LYS A 339 11.45 -5.32 -1.22
N CYS A 340 10.81 -4.46 -1.99
CA CYS A 340 9.39 -4.17 -1.85
C CYS A 340 8.57 -4.89 -2.93
N ILE A 341 7.48 -5.53 -2.52
CA ILE A 341 6.44 -6.11 -3.39
C ILE A 341 5.15 -5.32 -3.17
N SER A 342 4.31 -5.23 -4.20
CA SER A 342 2.93 -4.76 -4.08
C SER A 342 1.96 -5.66 -4.86
N VAL A 343 0.67 -5.49 -4.57
CA VAL A 343 -0.44 -6.18 -5.21
C VAL A 343 -1.38 -5.15 -5.83
N THR A 344 -1.54 -5.23 -7.15
CA THR A 344 -2.40 -4.32 -7.93
C THR A 344 -3.46 -5.12 -8.70
N PRO A 345 -4.75 -4.72 -8.65
CA PRO A 345 -5.35 -3.80 -7.69
C PRO A 345 -5.22 -4.32 -6.24
N PRO A 346 -5.27 -3.42 -5.24
CA PRO A 346 -5.13 -3.77 -3.83
C PRO A 346 -6.27 -4.67 -3.31
N ILE A 347 -5.96 -5.58 -2.38
CA ILE A 347 -6.94 -6.48 -1.75
C ILE A 347 -7.46 -5.97 -0.39
N PHE A 348 -6.83 -4.92 0.14
CA PHE A 348 -7.34 -4.13 1.25
C PHE A 348 -7.57 -2.70 0.80
N PHE A 349 -8.71 -2.12 1.16
CA PHE A 349 -9.02 -0.75 0.82
C PHE A 349 -9.73 -0.04 1.96
N HIS A 350 -9.66 1.29 1.94
CA HIS A 350 -10.41 2.14 2.85
C HIS A 350 -11.93 1.95 2.66
N HIS A 351 -12.59 1.58 3.75
CA HIS A 351 -14.04 1.48 3.84
C HIS A 351 -14.67 2.80 4.26
N LYS A 352 -15.50 3.34 3.37
CA LYS A 352 -16.31 4.52 3.64
C LYS A 352 -17.63 4.06 4.26
N ALA A 353 -17.78 4.28 5.56
CA ALA A 353 -18.94 3.78 6.30
C ALA A 353 -20.24 4.52 5.91
N LYS A 354 -21.38 3.90 6.20
CA LYS A 354 -22.68 4.58 6.21
C LYS A 354 -22.65 5.72 7.24
N GLY A 355 -23.25 6.85 6.90
CA GLY A 355 -23.35 8.02 7.77
C GLY A 355 -22.60 9.24 7.22
N SER A 356 -22.15 10.13 8.11
CA SER A 356 -21.47 11.37 7.71
C SER A 356 -20.20 11.08 6.90
N VAL A 357 -20.06 11.72 5.74
CA VAL A 357 -18.84 11.61 4.91
C VAL A 357 -17.60 12.11 5.65
N ASN A 358 -17.76 13.04 6.61
CA ASN A 358 -16.66 13.49 7.46
C ASN A 358 -16.13 12.42 8.43
N ALA A 359 -16.84 11.28 8.58
CA ALA A 359 -16.36 10.17 9.38
C ALA A 359 -15.32 9.29 8.65
N ASP A 360 -15.14 9.50 7.34
CA ASP A 360 -14.22 8.74 6.48
C ASP A 360 -12.74 9.04 6.78
N SER A 361 -12.40 10.22 7.32
CA SER A 361 -11.01 10.57 7.60
C SER A 361 -10.90 11.49 8.80
N ASP A 362 -9.96 11.19 9.70
CA ASP A 362 -9.57 12.10 10.78
C ASP A 362 -8.57 13.19 10.31
N ILE A 363 -8.25 13.22 9.00
CA ILE A 363 -7.25 14.12 8.39
C ILE A 363 -7.86 15.10 7.39
N GLN A 364 -8.97 14.73 6.73
CA GLN A 364 -9.64 15.56 5.74
C GLN A 364 -11.07 15.91 6.16
N THR A 365 -11.45 17.18 6.03
CA THR A 365 -12.83 17.63 6.24
C THR A 365 -13.47 17.96 4.90
N VAL A 366 -14.60 17.32 4.58
CA VAL A 366 -15.41 17.61 3.40
C VAL A 366 -16.47 18.64 3.76
N ALA A 367 -16.50 19.75 3.02
CA ALA A 367 -17.52 20.78 3.20
C ALA A 367 -18.88 20.28 2.67
N GLY A 368 -19.94 20.35 3.48
CA GLY A 368 -21.30 20.10 3.01
C GLY A 368 -22.17 19.16 3.86
N GLY A 369 -21.61 18.48 4.87
CA GLY A 369 -22.41 17.66 5.80
C GLY A 369 -23.15 16.51 5.13
N GLU A 370 -22.61 15.98 4.03
CA GLU A 370 -23.21 14.91 3.25
C GLU A 370 -23.33 13.62 4.07
N ILE A 371 -24.46 12.92 3.91
CA ILE A 371 -24.74 11.64 4.55
C ILE A 371 -24.75 10.55 3.47
N ARG A 372 -23.95 9.52 3.68
CA ARG A 372 -23.90 8.31 2.86
C ARG A 372 -24.90 7.29 3.36
N GLU A 373 -25.80 6.85 2.49
CA GLU A 373 -26.85 5.87 2.84
C GLU A 373 -26.34 4.42 2.96
N HIS A 374 -25.29 4.07 2.22
CA HIS A 374 -24.70 2.73 2.15
C HIS A 374 -23.18 2.78 2.26
N GLY A 375 -22.59 1.93 3.10
CA GLY A 375 -21.13 1.82 3.16
C GLY A 375 -20.56 1.22 1.88
N THR A 376 -19.37 1.65 1.48
CA THR A 376 -18.72 1.21 0.22
C THR A 376 -17.23 1.09 0.40
N THR A 377 -16.61 0.10 -0.26
CA THR A 377 -15.16 -0.10 -0.25
C THR A 377 -14.65 -0.20 -1.68
N GLU A 378 -13.90 0.78 -2.17
CA GLU A 378 -13.44 0.76 -3.57
C GLU A 378 -12.65 -0.51 -3.89
N ASN A 379 -12.80 -1.00 -5.13
CA ASN A 379 -12.14 -2.18 -5.67
C ASN A 379 -12.44 -3.54 -5.00
N ILE A 380 -13.28 -3.58 -3.97
CA ILE A 380 -13.66 -4.83 -3.29
C ILE A 380 -15.02 -5.31 -3.78
N VAL A 381 -15.11 -6.52 -4.33
CA VAL A 381 -16.36 -7.05 -4.90
C VAL A 381 -17.37 -7.42 -3.82
N ARG A 382 -16.95 -8.21 -2.83
CA ARG A 382 -17.80 -8.62 -1.68
C ARG A 382 -17.22 -8.07 -0.39
N SER A 383 -17.47 -6.78 -0.14
CA SER A 383 -17.06 -6.08 1.08
C SER A 383 -17.41 -6.89 2.33
N ALA A 384 -16.42 -7.22 3.16
CA ALA A 384 -16.66 -7.94 4.41
C ALA A 384 -17.46 -7.07 5.39
N ARG A 385 -17.16 -5.77 5.47
CA ARG A 385 -17.94 -4.81 6.27
C ARG A 385 -19.37 -4.64 5.76
N GLY A 386 -19.57 -4.65 4.43
CA GLY A 386 -20.90 -4.61 3.80
C GLY A 386 -21.72 -5.88 4.04
N ASN A 387 -21.04 -7.03 4.18
CA ASN A 387 -21.66 -8.34 4.33
C ASN A 387 -21.74 -8.83 5.79
N LEU A 388 -21.49 -7.99 6.80
CA LEU A 388 -21.55 -8.38 8.22
C LEU A 388 -22.88 -9.06 8.59
N ARG A 389 -23.99 -8.48 8.15
CA ARG A 389 -25.32 -9.04 8.38
C ARG A 389 -25.47 -10.41 7.70
N ASN A 390 -25.00 -10.54 6.47
CA ASN A 390 -25.12 -11.79 5.72
C ASN A 390 -24.31 -12.91 6.39
N MET A 391 -23.10 -12.60 6.86
CA MET A 391 -22.26 -13.55 7.61
C MET A 391 -22.89 -14.00 8.93
N ILE A 392 -23.53 -13.09 9.68
CA ILE A 392 -24.20 -13.43 10.95
C ILE A 392 -25.46 -14.27 10.71
N MET A 393 -26.24 -13.92 9.67
CA MET A 393 -27.52 -14.56 9.38
C MET A 393 -27.38 -15.85 8.56
N GLY A 394 -26.19 -16.15 8.04
CA GLY A 394 -25.94 -17.28 7.15
C GLY A 394 -26.63 -17.14 5.80
N THR A 395 -26.84 -15.90 5.33
CA THR A 395 -27.41 -15.61 4.00
C THR A 395 -26.32 -15.46 2.95
N GLU A 396 -26.70 -15.41 1.69
CA GLU A 396 -25.76 -15.24 0.57
C GLU A 396 -24.98 -13.92 0.71
N MET A 397 -23.68 -13.96 0.37
CA MET A 397 -22.85 -12.75 0.33
C MET A 397 -23.12 -11.99 -0.96
N GLU A 398 -23.39 -10.70 -0.83
CA GLU A 398 -23.76 -9.82 -1.93
C GLU A 398 -22.53 -9.08 -2.45
N SER A 399 -22.52 -8.82 -3.77
CA SER A 399 -21.60 -7.82 -4.32
C SER A 399 -22.10 -6.43 -3.98
N GLN A 400 -21.17 -5.50 -3.75
CA GLN A 400 -21.53 -4.08 -3.65
C GLN A 400 -21.74 -3.40 -5.03
N TYR A 401 -21.57 -4.15 -6.13
CA TYR A 401 -21.76 -3.65 -7.50
C TYR A 401 -23.05 -4.14 -8.17
N ASP A 402 -23.81 -5.02 -7.50
CA ASP A 402 -25.04 -5.65 -7.99
C ASP A 402 -26.31 -4.94 -7.50
#